data_AF-A0A2V6L7H8-F1
#
_entry.id   AF-A0A2V6L7H8-F1
#
_cell.length_a   1.000
_cell.length_b   1.000
_cell.length_c   1.000
_cell.angle_alpha   90.00
_cell.angle_beta   90.00
_cell.angle_gamma   90.00
#
_symmetry.space_group_name_H-M   'P 1'
#
loop_
_entity.id
_entity.type
_entity.pdbx_description
1 polymer ?
#
loop_
_entity_poly.entity_id
_entity_poly.type
_entity_poly.pdbx_seq_one_letter_code
_entity_poly.pdbx_strand_id
1 'polypeptide(L)' 'MTRYTKLSDELIVPNLDQDISFFYDPTTTKLRKRFEFFPEALDATVRFANELERTHTELLKRIQAERQRNR' A
#
# COMPACT_ATOMS: atom_id res chain seq x y z
N MET A 1 -5.09 11.19 -2.28
CA MET A 1 -4.04 10.73 -1.35
C MET A 1 -4.51 10.59 0.10
N THR A 2 -5.66 11.14 0.50
CA THR A 2 -6.10 11.26 1.91
C THR A 2 -6.62 9.99 2.60
N ARG A 3 -6.78 8.87 1.88
CA ARG A 3 -7.26 7.61 2.48
C ARG A 3 -6.14 6.78 3.13
N TYR A 4 -4.92 6.88 2.63
CA TYR A 4 -3.79 6.06 3.11
C TYR A 4 -3.23 6.53 4.45
N THR A 5 -3.13 7.85 4.65
CA THR A 5 -2.62 8.45 5.90
C THR A 5 -3.48 8.10 7.11
N LYS A 6 -4.81 7.96 6.95
CA LYS A 6 -5.68 7.55 8.07
C LYS A 6 -5.49 6.09 8.47
N LEU A 7 -5.25 5.20 7.51
CA LEU A 7 -5.03 3.78 7.76
C LEU A 7 -3.69 3.51 8.48
N SER A 8 -2.63 4.24 8.10
CA SER A 8 -1.34 4.13 8.80
C SER A 8 -1.44 4.64 10.23
N ASP A 9 -2.00 5.83 10.41
CA ASP A 9 -1.88 6.57 11.68
C ASP A 9 -2.84 6.03 12.75
N GLU A 10 -4.04 5.59 12.37
CA GLU A 10 -5.05 5.12 13.34
C GLU A 10 -4.93 3.62 13.67
N LEU A 11 -4.34 2.80 12.78
CA LEU A 11 -4.40 1.33 12.92
C LEU A 11 -3.05 0.62 12.86
N ILE A 12 -2.07 1.13 12.12
CA ILE A 12 -0.73 0.50 12.03
C ILE A 12 0.19 1.07 13.10
N VAL A 13 0.38 2.38 13.09
CA VAL A 13 1.33 3.10 13.96
C VAL A 13 1.10 2.79 15.45
N PRO A 14 -0.14 2.73 15.97
CA PRO A 14 -0.37 2.42 17.38
C PRO A 14 -0.02 0.98 17.80
N ASN A 15 0.16 0.07 16.82
CA ASN A 15 0.38 -1.35 17.07
C ASN A 15 1.76 -1.83 16.56
N LEU A 16 2.66 -0.92 16.17
CA LEU A 16 4.01 -1.27 15.66
C LEU A 16 4.88 -1.96 16.72
N ASP A 17 4.72 -1.58 17.99
CA ASP A 17 5.46 -2.17 19.11
C ASP A 17 4.76 -3.40 19.72
N GLN A 18 3.59 -3.79 19.19
CA GLN A 18 2.86 -4.95 19.67
C GLN A 18 3.46 -6.24 19.10
N ASP A 19 3.53 -7.28 19.93
CA ASP A 19 3.90 -8.61 19.48
C ASP A 19 2.91 -9.12 18.42
N ILE A 20 3.39 -9.95 17.48
CA ILE A 20 2.60 -10.49 16.37
C ILE A 20 1.33 -11.19 16.89
N SER A 21 1.39 -11.83 18.07
CA SER A 21 0.23 -12.49 18.70
C SER A 21 -0.96 -11.55 18.96
N PHE A 22 -0.73 -10.24 19.08
CA PHE A 22 -1.79 -9.24 19.28
C PHE A 22 -2.81 -9.21 18.13
N PHE A 23 -2.36 -9.46 16.90
CA PHE A 23 -3.20 -9.43 15.71
C PHE A 23 -4.13 -10.65 15.63
N TYR A 24 -3.77 -11.74 16.30
CA TYR A 24 -4.49 -13.00 16.25
C TYR A 24 -5.36 -13.21 17.50
N ASP A 25 -6.42 -13.97 17.33
CA ASP A 25 -7.21 -14.49 18.43
C ASP A 25 -6.45 -15.64 19.09
N PRO A 26 -6.23 -15.62 20.41
CA PRO A 26 -5.36 -16.58 21.09
C PRO A 26 -5.93 -18.00 21.11
N THR A 27 -7.24 -18.15 20.94
CA THR A 27 -7.93 -19.45 21.00
C THR A 27 -8.03 -20.09 19.63
N THR A 28 -8.32 -19.28 18.61
CA THR A 28 -8.58 -19.77 17.24
C THR A 28 -7.40 -19.58 16.31
N THR A 29 -6.37 -18.82 16.71
CA THR A 29 -5.20 -18.41 15.89
C THR A 29 -5.56 -17.66 14.61
N LYS A 30 -6.83 -17.26 14.45
CA LYS A 30 -7.29 -16.47 13.31
C LYS A 30 -6.98 -14.99 13.51
N LEU A 31 -6.75 -14.28 12.42
CA LEU A 31 -6.64 -12.83 12.44
C LEU A 31 -7.93 -12.24 13.02
N ARG A 32 -7.81 -11.34 13.99
CA ARG A 32 -9.00 -10.71 14.59
C ARG A 32 -9.76 -9.94 13.53
N LYS A 33 -11.10 -9.95 13.57
CA LYS A 33 -11.97 -9.29 12.58
C LYS A 33 -11.57 -7.86 12.23
N ARG A 34 -11.10 -7.06 13.20
CA ARG A 34 -10.64 -5.68 12.97
C ARG A 34 -9.41 -5.57 12.07
N PHE A 35 -8.68 -6.66 11.83
CA PHE A 35 -7.49 -6.72 10.99
C PHE A 35 -7.69 -7.55 9.73
N GLU A 36 -8.85 -8.19 9.52
CA GLU A 36 -9.09 -9.04 8.34
C GLU A 36 -8.92 -8.30 7.01
N PHE A 37 -9.21 -6.99 6.98
CA PHE A 37 -9.04 -6.16 5.79
C PHE A 37 -7.57 -5.82 5.48
N PHE A 38 -6.66 -6.04 6.44
CA PHE A 38 -5.29 -5.55 6.39
C PHE A 38 -4.46 -6.16 5.25
N PRO A 39 -4.49 -7.50 5.03
CA PRO A 39 -3.74 -8.10 3.93
C PRO A 39 -4.21 -7.60 2.55
N GLU A 40 -5.52 -7.43 2.38
CA GLU A 40 -6.11 -6.93 1.13
C GLU A 40 -5.72 -5.47 0.88
N ALA A 41 -5.76 -4.62 1.93
CA ALA A 41 -5.34 -3.23 1.82
C ALA A 41 -3.84 -3.10 1.51
N LEU A 42 -3.01 -3.98 2.08
CA LEU A 42 -1.58 -4.03 1.79
C LEU A 42 -1.32 -4.45 0.34
N ASP A 43 -1.98 -5.52 -0.14
CA ASP A 43 -1.87 -5.97 -1.54
C ASP A 43 -2.30 -4.86 -2.52
N ALA A 44 -3.42 -4.20 -2.25
CA ALA A 44 -3.89 -3.07 -3.05
C ALA A 44 -2.89 -1.92 -3.10
N THR A 45 -2.21 -1.63 -1.98
CA THR A 45 -1.18 -0.59 -1.90
C THR A 45 0.04 -0.95 -2.74
N VAL A 46 0.50 -2.22 -2.67
CA VAL A 46 1.62 -2.72 -3.46
C VAL A 46 1.30 -2.64 -4.96
N ARG A 47 0.10 -3.08 -5.36
CA ARG A 47 -0.37 -2.98 -6.75
C ARG A 47 -0.37 -1.54 -7.24
N PHE A 48 -0.93 -0.64 -6.45
CA PHE A 48 -0.99 0.78 -6.79
C PHE A 48 0.42 1.39 -6.96
N ALA A 49 1.36 1.05 -6.07
CA ALA A 49 2.74 1.52 -6.18
C ALA A 49 3.42 1.03 -7.47
N ASN A 50 3.24 -0.25 -7.81
CA ASN A 50 3.77 -0.81 -9.06
C ASN A 50 3.15 -0.17 -10.30
N GLU A 51 1.85 0.10 -10.29
CA GLU A 51 1.15 0.82 -11.37
C GLU A 51 1.67 2.25 -11.53
N LEU A 52 1.84 2.96 -10.42
CA LEU A 52 2.37 4.32 -10.42
C LEU A 52 3.78 4.38 -11.02
N GLU A 53 4.66 3.45 -10.63
CA GLU A 53 6.01 3.35 -11.18
C GLU A 53 6.00 3.07 -12.69
N ARG A 54 5.14 2.14 -13.12
CA ARG A 54 4.97 1.82 -14.54
C ARG A 54 4.50 3.03 -15.33
N THR A 55 3.44 3.70 -14.86
CA THR A 55 2.88 4.89 -15.51
C THR A 55 3.89 6.03 -15.56
N HIS A 56 4.64 6.26 -14.48
CA HIS A 56 5.71 7.26 -14.44
C HIS A 56 6.78 6.98 -15.51
N THR A 57 7.23 5.73 -15.61
CA THR A 57 8.23 5.32 -16.60
C THR A 57 7.72 5.47 -18.04
N GLU A 58 6.47 5.11 -18.30
CA GLU A 58 5.84 5.27 -19.61
C GLU A 58 5.71 6.76 -20.01
N LEU A 59 5.31 7.62 -19.07
CA LEU A 59 5.24 9.07 -19.27
C LEU A 59 6.60 9.67 -19.62
N LEU A 60 7.66 9.29 -18.90
CA LEU A 60 9.01 9.76 -19.19
C LEU A 60 9.46 9.38 -20.61
N LYS A 61 9.17 8.14 -21.04
CA LYS A 61 9.46 7.69 -22.41
C LYS A 61 8.72 8.53 -23.46
N ARG A 62 7.44 8.82 -23.23
CA ARG A 62 6.62 9.66 -24.15
C ARG A 62 7.17 11.08 -24.25
N ILE A 63 7.47 11.70 -23.11
CA ILE A 63 8.06 13.05 -23.06
C ILE A 63 9.38 13.08 -23.83
N GLN A 64 10.24 12.08 -23.66
CA GLN A 64 11.51 12.00 -24.37
C GLN A 64 11.31 11.84 -25.88
N ALA A 65 10.37 10.99 -26.31
CA ALA A 65 10.05 10.83 -27.72
C ALA A 65 9.52 12.12 -28.36
N GLU A 66 8.63 12.85 -27.67
CA GLU A 66 8.13 14.14 -28.13
C GLU A 66 9.24 15.19 -28.24
N ARG A 67 10.14 15.26 -27.27
CA ARG A 67 11.31 16.16 -27.30
C ARG A 67 12.27 15.86 -28.44
N GLN A 68 12.43 14.59 -28.82
CA GLN A 68 13.24 14.19 -29.96
C GLN A 68 12.56 14.52 -31.29
N ARG A 69 11.23 14.40 -31.36
CA ARG A 69 10.46 14.69 -32.58
C ARG A 69 10.34 16.20 -32.88
N ASN A 70 10.37 17.03 -31.84
CA ASN A 70 10.29 18.49 -31.96
C ASN A 70 11.67 19.18 -32.02
N ARG A 71 12.75 18.41 -32.15
CA ARG A 71 14.11 18.89 -32.47
C ARG A 71 14.39 18.66 -33.94
#